data_AF-A0A944WHI4-F1
#
_entry.id   AF-A0A944WHI4-F1
#
_cell.length_a   1.000
_cell.length_b   1.000
_cell.length_c   1.000
_cell.angle_alpha   90.00
_cell.angle_beta   90.00
_cell.angle_gamma   90.00
#
_symmetry.space_group_name_H-M   'P 1'
#
loop_
_entity.id
_entity.type
_entity.pdbx_description
1 polymer ?
#
loop_
_entity_poly.entity_id
_entity_poly.type
_entity_poly.pdbx_seq_one_letter_code
_entity_poly.pdbx_strand_id
1 'polypeptide(L)'
;GQYEYQILDNSVHADGKNPRTSAASLYFCMAPSHDATKPVGEWNQGRIVCKGTIIQHWLNGKKVIHFDYSDSKWAFNVDMLEKRGAKLPARGANLSLQDHGNPVWYQAIKLRKLPANEKLNMDPVNPAKIADEILEAERKKLEGIVNRRKK
;
A
#
# COMPACT_ATOMS: atom_id res chain seq x y z
N GLY A 1 8.70 2.37 11.45
CA GLY A 1 8.12 3.24 10.42
C GLY A 1 6.95 2.52 9.80
N GLN A 2 5.87 3.23 9.51
CA GLN A 2 4.63 2.59 9.05
C GLN A 2 4.70 2.38 7.53
N TYR A 3 4.75 1.11 7.12
CA TYR A 3 4.44 0.66 5.76
C TYR A 3 3.25 -0.26 5.89
N GLU A 4 2.21 0.01 5.12
CA GLU A 4 0.95 -0.68 5.29
C GLU A 4 0.49 -1.17 3.93
N TYR A 5 0.50 -2.50 3.78
CA TYR A 5 -0.24 -3.17 2.74
C TYR A 5 -1.67 -3.26 3.24
N GLN A 6 -2.58 -2.54 2.57
CA GLN A 6 -3.94 -2.43 3.05
C GLN A 6 -4.70 -3.76 2.89
N ILE A 7 -5.45 -4.15 3.92
CA ILE A 7 -6.42 -5.25 3.90
C ILE A 7 -7.79 -4.64 4.09
N LEU A 8 -8.66 -4.76 3.09
CA LEU A 8 -9.96 -4.09 3.10
C LEU A 8 -10.99 -4.82 2.23
N ASP A 9 -12.26 -4.73 2.62
CA ASP A 9 -13.36 -4.90 1.68
C ASP A 9 -13.62 -3.56 0.96
N ASN A 10 -13.17 -3.50 -0.30
CA ASN A 10 -13.27 -2.30 -1.13
C ASN A 10 -14.72 -1.89 -1.43
N SER A 11 -15.65 -2.85 -1.38
CA SER A 11 -17.03 -2.63 -1.83
C SER A 11 -17.91 -1.94 -0.80
N VAL A 12 -17.64 -2.18 0.49
CA VAL A 12 -18.48 -1.66 1.59
C VAL A 12 -17.77 -0.65 2.47
N HIS A 13 -16.44 -0.72 2.59
CA HIS A 13 -15.72 0.17 3.50
C HIS A 13 -15.57 1.57 2.89
N ALA A 14 -15.71 2.62 3.71
CA ALA A 14 -15.61 4.00 3.24
C ALA A 14 -14.27 4.32 2.57
N ASP A 15 -13.18 3.73 3.07
CA ASP A 15 -11.84 3.85 2.47
C ASP A 15 -11.70 3.11 1.12
N GLY A 16 -12.63 2.21 0.77
CA GLY A 16 -12.71 1.59 -0.55
C GLY A 16 -13.09 2.58 -1.67
N LYS A 17 -13.62 3.76 -1.30
CA LYS A 17 -13.96 4.83 -2.26
C LYS A 17 -12.72 5.49 -2.87
N ASN A 18 -11.54 5.34 -2.26
CA ASN A 18 -10.30 5.87 -2.78
C ASN A 18 -9.30 4.71 -3.03
N PRO A 19 -8.82 4.54 -4.27
CA PRO A 19 -7.85 3.50 -4.59
C PRO A 19 -6.58 3.52 -3.73
N ARG A 20 -6.12 4.69 -3.23
CA ARG A 20 -4.96 4.77 -2.32
C ARG A 20 -5.22 4.16 -0.94
N THR A 21 -6.46 4.01 -0.54
CA THR A 21 -6.85 3.46 0.75
C THR A 21 -7.56 2.11 0.65
N SER A 22 -7.63 1.55 -0.57
CA SER A 22 -8.22 0.24 -0.89
C SER A 22 -7.22 -0.92 -0.74
N ALA A 23 -7.72 -2.15 -0.77
CA ALA A 23 -6.92 -3.37 -0.61
C ALA A 23 -5.67 -3.42 -1.51
N ALA A 24 -4.57 -3.93 -0.96
CA ALA A 24 -3.24 -4.02 -1.55
C ALA A 24 -2.57 -2.68 -1.93
N SER A 25 -3.20 -1.53 -1.64
CA SER A 25 -2.53 -0.25 -1.74
C SER A 25 -1.33 -0.19 -0.79
N LEU A 26 -0.38 0.68 -1.12
CA LEU A 26 0.51 1.20 -0.10
C LEU A 26 -0.27 2.32 0.58
N TYR A 27 -0.86 2.01 1.73
CA TYR A 27 -1.98 2.76 2.29
C TYR A 27 -1.74 4.27 2.31
N PHE A 28 -2.70 5.01 1.76
CA PHE A 28 -2.71 6.46 1.56
C PHE A 28 -1.67 7.00 0.57
N CYS A 29 -0.65 6.24 0.21
CA CYS A 29 0.49 6.72 -0.57
C CYS A 29 0.44 6.31 -2.05
N MET A 30 0.04 5.07 -2.36
CA MET A 30 0.03 4.57 -3.74
C MET A 30 -1.10 3.57 -3.96
N ALA A 31 -1.93 3.83 -4.98
CA ALA A 31 -3.00 2.93 -5.37
C ALA A 31 -2.45 1.66 -6.04
N PRO A 32 -3.09 0.49 -5.87
CA PRO A 32 -2.84 -0.64 -6.74
C PRO A 32 -3.21 -0.27 -8.19
N SER A 33 -2.62 -0.93 -9.17
CA SER A 33 -2.95 -0.70 -10.59
C SER A 33 -4.36 -1.11 -10.98
N HIS A 34 -4.92 -2.08 -10.26
CA HIS A 34 -6.28 -2.57 -10.41
C HIS A 34 -6.69 -3.31 -9.15
N ASP A 35 -7.99 -3.50 -8.95
CA ASP A 35 -8.49 -4.39 -7.92
C ASP A 35 -8.28 -5.86 -8.35
N ALA A 36 -7.58 -6.61 -7.54
CA ALA A 36 -7.34 -8.04 -7.74
C ALA A 36 -7.90 -8.87 -6.58
N THR A 37 -8.76 -8.29 -5.73
CA THR A 37 -9.41 -8.98 -4.62
C THR A 37 -10.37 -10.06 -5.13
N LYS A 38 -10.48 -11.12 -4.35
CA LYS A 38 -11.57 -12.09 -4.46
C LYS A 38 -12.76 -11.63 -3.61
N PRO A 39 -13.97 -12.18 -3.84
CA PRO A 39 -15.13 -11.92 -3.01
C PRO A 39 -14.87 -12.12 -1.52
N VAL A 40 -15.64 -11.40 -0.69
CA VAL A 40 -15.61 -11.54 0.77
C VAL A 40 -15.93 -12.99 1.17
N GLY A 41 -15.18 -13.51 2.13
CA GLY A 41 -15.25 -14.91 2.56
C GLY A 41 -14.25 -15.83 1.85
N GLU A 42 -13.62 -15.38 0.77
CA GLU A 42 -12.57 -16.13 0.08
C GLU A 42 -11.15 -15.73 0.54
N TRP A 43 -10.25 -16.72 0.49
CA TRP A 43 -8.84 -16.49 0.78
C TRP A 43 -8.15 -15.73 -0.34
N ASN A 44 -7.64 -14.55 0.01
CA ASN A 44 -6.74 -13.75 -0.80
C ASN A 44 -5.28 -14.05 -0.46
N GLN A 45 -4.40 -14.04 -1.46
CA GLN A 45 -2.96 -14.21 -1.27
C GLN A 45 -2.24 -12.87 -1.52
N GLY A 46 -1.81 -12.21 -0.45
CA GLY A 46 -0.93 -11.06 -0.51
C GLY A 46 0.55 -11.46 -0.55
N ARG A 47 1.37 -10.71 -1.29
CA ARG A 47 2.83 -10.82 -1.23
C ARG A 47 3.47 -9.43 -1.33
N ILE A 48 4.39 -9.15 -0.41
CA ILE A 48 5.20 -7.94 -0.38
C ILE A 48 6.64 -8.33 -0.72
N VAL A 49 7.28 -7.60 -1.63
CA VAL A 49 8.67 -7.80 -2.00
C VAL A 49 9.42 -6.50 -1.78
N CYS A 50 10.43 -6.53 -0.93
CA CYS A 50 11.33 -5.40 -0.68
C CYS A 50 12.76 -5.82 -0.97
N LYS A 51 13.42 -5.23 -1.97
CA LYS A 51 14.82 -5.50 -2.30
C LYS A 51 15.53 -4.24 -2.76
N GLY A 52 16.61 -3.88 -2.07
CA GLY A 52 17.29 -2.62 -2.33
C GLY A 52 16.31 -1.47 -2.14
N THR A 53 16.10 -0.67 -3.17
CA THR A 53 15.15 0.44 -3.21
C THR A 53 13.78 0.06 -3.80
N ILE A 54 13.66 -1.16 -4.31
CA ILE A 54 12.46 -1.65 -4.99
C ILE A 54 11.46 -2.21 -3.97
N ILE A 55 10.21 -1.76 -4.07
CA ILE A 55 9.07 -2.29 -3.32
C ILE A 55 8.00 -2.73 -4.32
N GLN A 56 7.44 -3.92 -4.11
CA GLN A 56 6.34 -4.46 -4.90
C GLN A 56 5.24 -5.02 -4.01
N HIS A 57 3.99 -4.71 -4.34
CA HIS A 57 2.83 -5.41 -3.81
C HIS A 57 2.24 -6.32 -4.87
N TRP A 58 1.89 -7.52 -4.44
CA TRP A 58 1.21 -8.53 -5.24
C TRP A 58 -0.06 -8.95 -4.51
N LEU A 59 -1.11 -9.20 -5.28
CA LEU A 59 -2.39 -9.73 -4.79
C LEU A 59 -2.87 -10.81 -5.77
N ASN A 60 -3.13 -12.01 -5.24
CA ASN A 60 -3.62 -13.16 -6.01
C ASN A 60 -2.78 -13.46 -7.27
N GLY A 61 -1.45 -13.42 -7.12
CA GLY A 61 -0.49 -13.68 -8.20
C GLY A 61 -0.27 -12.51 -9.16
N LYS A 62 -1.01 -11.41 -9.04
CA LYS A 62 -0.87 -10.22 -9.89
C LYS A 62 -0.05 -9.15 -9.19
N LYS A 63 0.94 -8.57 -9.88
CA LYS A 63 1.68 -7.41 -9.38
C LYS A 63 0.79 -6.18 -9.52
N VAL A 64 0.53 -5.51 -8.40
CA VAL A 64 -0.37 -4.34 -8.35
C VAL A 64 0.37 -3.06 -7.99
N ILE A 65 1.53 -3.14 -7.35
CA ILE A 65 2.44 -2.01 -7.13
C ILE A 65 3.85 -2.42 -7.53
N HIS A 66 4.57 -1.52 -8.18
CA HIS A 66 5.99 -1.62 -8.48
C HIS A 66 6.60 -0.23 -8.44
N PHE A 67 7.45 0.07 -7.46
CA PHE A 67 8.16 1.35 -7.43
C PHE A 67 9.55 1.24 -6.83
N ASP A 68 10.40 2.20 -7.21
CA ASP A 68 11.75 2.40 -6.70
C ASP A 68 11.76 3.71 -5.91
N TYR A 69 11.93 3.66 -4.59
CA TYR A 69 11.87 4.89 -3.80
C TYR A 69 13.06 5.84 -4.03
N SER A 70 14.09 5.43 -4.78
CA SER A 70 15.20 6.29 -5.21
C SER A 70 14.97 6.98 -6.56
N ASP A 71 13.95 6.55 -7.31
CA ASP A 71 13.59 7.16 -8.58
C ASP A 71 12.72 8.41 -8.31
N SER A 72 13.18 9.56 -8.82
CA SER A 72 12.55 10.87 -8.58
C SER A 72 11.11 10.95 -9.08
N LYS A 73 10.69 10.08 -10.02
CA LYS A 73 9.29 10.03 -10.45
C LYS A 73 8.32 9.66 -9.32
N TRP A 74 8.82 9.02 -8.26
CA TRP A 74 8.03 8.63 -7.08
C TRP A 74 8.20 9.58 -5.90
N ALA A 75 8.85 10.74 -6.08
CA ALA A 75 9.13 11.68 -4.99
C ALA A 75 7.88 12.08 -4.19
N PHE A 76 6.74 12.26 -4.85
CA PHE A 76 5.47 12.54 -4.17
C PHE A 76 5.02 11.40 -3.25
N ASN A 77 5.10 10.15 -3.72
CA ASN A 77 4.73 8.97 -2.93
C ASN A 77 5.69 8.76 -1.75
N VAL A 78 6.99 9.00 -1.98
CA VAL A 78 8.04 8.94 -0.95
C VAL A 78 7.81 9.99 0.14
N ASP A 79 7.56 11.23 -0.22
CA ASP A 79 7.25 12.30 0.74
C ASP A 79 6.02 11.97 1.60
N MET A 80 4.95 11.43 0.99
CA MET A 80 3.78 10.97 1.75
C MET A 80 4.10 9.84 2.72
N LEU A 81 4.94 8.88 2.32
CA LEU A 81 5.37 7.78 3.19
C LEU A 81 6.16 8.31 4.39
N GLU A 82 7.12 9.20 4.15
CA GLU A 82 7.95 9.80 5.19
C GLU A 82 7.12 10.62 6.19
N LYS A 83 6.14 11.39 5.70
CA LYS A 83 5.17 12.10 6.56
C LYS A 83 4.31 11.17 7.41
N ARG A 84 4.12 9.91 6.98
CA ARG A 84 3.49 8.84 7.76
C ARG A 84 4.47 8.07 8.67
N GLY A 85 5.72 8.51 8.73
CA GLY A 85 6.75 7.93 9.60
C GLY A 85 7.49 6.75 8.98
N ALA A 86 7.39 6.54 7.67
CA ALA A 86 8.27 5.59 6.97
C ALA A 86 9.74 6.02 7.10
N LYS A 87 10.64 5.03 7.15
CA LYS A 87 12.09 5.21 7.14
C LYS A 87 12.66 4.31 6.03
N LEU A 88 12.59 4.74 4.78
CA LEU A 88 12.81 3.89 3.59
C LEU A 88 14.17 3.18 3.55
N PRO A 89 15.28 3.81 3.96
CA PRO A 89 16.58 3.14 4.03
C PRO A 89 16.73 2.17 5.19
N ALA A 90 15.84 2.20 6.19
CA ALA A 90 15.94 1.32 7.35
C ALA A 90 15.82 -0.16 6.92
N ARG A 91 16.61 -1.01 7.56
CA ARG A 91 16.62 -2.47 7.35
C ARG A 91 16.43 -3.15 8.69
N GLY A 92 15.76 -4.30 8.66
CA GLY A 92 15.18 -4.90 9.85
C GLY A 92 13.85 -4.20 10.20
N ALA A 93 12.80 -5.00 10.35
CA ALA A 93 11.48 -4.52 10.70
C ALA A 93 10.67 -5.66 11.33
N ASN A 94 9.71 -5.29 12.16
CA ASN A 94 8.69 -6.20 12.63
C ASN A 94 7.59 -6.29 11.57
N LEU A 95 7.08 -7.50 11.35
CA LEU A 95 5.81 -7.69 10.65
C LEU A 95 4.70 -7.59 11.69
N SER A 96 3.78 -6.65 11.49
CA SER A 96 2.58 -6.51 12.31
C SER A 96 1.35 -6.84 11.48
N LEU A 97 0.37 -7.47 12.10
CA LEU A 97 -0.97 -7.64 11.57
C LEU A 97 -1.87 -6.68 12.32
N GLN A 98 -2.59 -5.84 11.60
CA GLN A 98 -3.45 -4.84 12.21
C GLN A 98 -4.86 -5.39 12.38
N ASP A 99 -5.48 -5.05 13.50
CA ASP A 99 -6.90 -5.18 13.73
C ASP A 99 -7.48 -3.77 13.89
N HIS A 100 -8.50 -3.46 13.11
CA HIS A 100 -9.19 -2.17 13.13
C HIS A 100 -10.66 -2.30 13.60
N GLY A 101 -10.95 -3.35 14.38
CA GLY A 101 -12.26 -3.63 14.98
C GLY A 101 -13.18 -4.49 14.11
N ASN A 102 -12.68 -5.05 13.00
CA ASN A 102 -13.44 -5.90 12.10
C ASN A 102 -12.82 -7.31 12.06
N PRO A 103 -13.62 -8.39 12.02
CA PRO A 103 -13.10 -9.74 11.91
C PRO A 103 -12.21 -9.93 10.67
N VAL A 104 -11.00 -10.43 10.89
CA VAL A 104 -10.03 -10.73 9.85
C VAL A 104 -9.28 -12.02 10.21
N TRP A 105 -9.01 -12.85 9.20
CA TRP A 105 -8.29 -14.11 9.37
C TRP A 105 -7.02 -14.11 8.52
N TYR A 106 -5.94 -14.63 9.08
CA TYR A 106 -4.66 -14.80 8.40
C TYR A 106 -4.21 -16.25 8.48
N GLN A 107 -3.62 -16.76 7.40
CA GLN A 107 -2.98 -18.07 7.38
C GLN A 107 -1.77 -18.08 6.44
N ALA A 108 -0.95 -19.13 6.55
CA ALA A 108 0.20 -19.37 5.68
C ALA A 108 1.19 -18.18 5.60
N ILE A 109 1.40 -17.49 6.73
CA ILE A 109 2.32 -16.35 6.84
C ILE A 109 3.76 -16.86 6.74
N LYS A 110 4.49 -16.40 5.73
CA LYS A 110 5.88 -16.79 5.46
C LYS A 110 6.73 -15.54 5.28
N LEU A 111 7.91 -15.55 5.89
CA LEU A 111 8.91 -14.51 5.73
C LEU A 111 10.22 -15.16 5.25
N ARG A 112 10.80 -14.60 4.18
CA ARG A 112 12.06 -15.09 3.61
C ARG A 112 12.97 -13.92 3.26
N LYS A 113 14.24 -14.02 3.63
CA LYS A 113 15.27 -13.09 3.18
C LYS A 113 15.57 -13.32 1.69
N LEU A 114 15.59 -12.24 0.91
CA LEU A 114 15.95 -12.29 -0.51
C LEU A 114 17.48 -12.25 -0.66
N PRO A 115 18.11 -13.23 -1.34
CA PRO A 115 19.52 -13.17 -1.69
C PRO A 115 19.86 -11.99 -2.60
N ALA A 116 21.11 -11.52 -2.52
CA ALA A 116 21.60 -10.40 -3.32
C ALA A 116 21.48 -10.67 -4.84
N ASN A 117 21.65 -11.91 -5.28
CA ASN A 117 21.57 -12.33 -6.69
C ASN A 117 20.15 -12.65 -7.19
N GLU A 118 19.12 -12.69 -6.33
CA GLU A 118 17.75 -13.01 -6.77
C GLU A 118 17.18 -11.93 -7.71
N LYS A 119 16.90 -12.25 -8.96
CA LYS A 119 16.32 -11.28 -9.90
C LYS A 119 14.85 -11.02 -9.57
N LEU A 120 14.44 -9.76 -9.55
CA LEU A 120 13.04 -9.38 -9.45
C LEU A 120 12.42 -9.27 -10.84
N ASN A 121 11.12 -9.54 -10.95
CA ASN A 121 10.36 -9.11 -12.12
C ASN A 121 10.25 -7.57 -12.09
N MET A 122 10.89 -6.92 -13.07
CA MET A 122 10.96 -5.46 -13.21
C MET A 122 9.91 -4.88 -14.18
N ASP A 123 8.98 -5.69 -14.67
CA ASP A 123 7.91 -5.22 -15.56
C ASP A 123 7.13 -4.09 -14.87
N PRO A 124 6.95 -2.93 -15.51
CA PRO A 124 6.31 -1.81 -14.85
C PRO A 124 4.84 -2.11 -14.61
N VAL A 125 4.30 -1.53 -13.54
CA VAL A 125 2.87 -1.52 -13.25
C VAL A 125 2.53 -0.12 -12.81
N ASN A 126 1.62 0.53 -13.53
CA ASN A 126 1.21 1.91 -13.25
C ASN A 126 0.08 1.91 -12.21
N PRO A 127 0.17 2.71 -11.14
CA PRO A 127 -0.93 2.90 -10.20
C PRO A 127 -2.23 3.28 -10.91
N ALA A 128 -3.36 2.82 -10.39
CA ALA A 128 -4.65 3.21 -10.94
C ALA A 128 -4.80 4.74 -10.94
N LYS A 129 -5.38 5.28 -12.01
CA LYS A 129 -5.78 6.68 -12.04
C LYS A 129 -6.86 6.89 -10.98
N ILE A 130 -6.73 7.98 -10.24
CA ILE A 130 -7.69 8.39 -9.23
C ILE A 130 -8.49 9.53 -9.84
N ALA A 131 -9.82 9.44 -9.77
CA ALA A 131 -10.70 10.48 -10.28
C ALA A 131 -10.47 11.81 -9.55
N ASP A 132 -10.58 12.93 -10.27
CA ASP A 132 -10.28 14.26 -9.74
C ASP A 132 -11.17 14.60 -8.54
N GLU A 133 -12.43 14.13 -8.55
CA GLU A 133 -13.38 14.32 -7.45
C GLU A 133 -12.91 13.61 -6.17
N ILE A 134 -12.29 12.43 -6.31
CA ILE A 134 -11.73 11.68 -5.18
C ILE A 134 -10.49 12.38 -4.64
N LEU A 135 -9.61 12.88 -5.52
CA LEU A 135 -8.43 13.66 -5.12
C LEU A 135 -8.83 14.93 -4.39
N GLU A 136 -9.88 15.62 -4.85
CA GLU A 136 -10.38 16.82 -4.20
C GLU A 136 -11.02 16.52 -2.84
N ALA A 137 -11.76 15.43 -2.73
CA ALA A 137 -12.29 14.96 -1.45
C ALA A 137 -11.17 14.59 -0.45
N GLU A 138 -10.10 13.94 -0.92
CA GLU A 138 -8.90 13.64 -0.12
C GLU A 138 -8.24 14.93 0.39
N ARG A 139 -8.06 15.92 -0.48
CA ARG A 139 -7.46 17.23 -0.14
C ARG A 139 -8.26 17.96 0.95
N LYS A 140 -9.58 18.06 0.77
CA LYS A 140 -10.48 18.66 1.76
C LYS A 140 -10.44 17.92 3.10
N LYS A 141 -10.38 16.58 3.10
CA LYS A 141 -10.24 15.77 4.31
C LYS A 141 -8.93 16.08 5.04
N LEU A 142 -7.81 16.17 4.30
CA LEU A 142 -6.50 16.51 4.84
C LEU A 142 -6.45 17.92 5.44
N GLU A 143 -6.95 18.92 4.73
CA GLU A 143 -7.05 20.30 5.22
C GLU A 143 -7.86 20.38 6.51
N GLY A 144 -8.99 19.67 6.57
CA GLY A 144 -9.80 19.56 7.79
C GLY A 144 -9.04 18.95 8.97
N ILE A 145 -8.22 17.92 8.75
CA ILE A 145 -7.38 17.31 9.80
C ILE A 145 -6.31 18.31 10.28
N VAL A 146 -5.62 18.97 9.35
CA VAL A 146 -4.58 19.96 9.68
C VAL A 146 -5.17 21.10 10.49
N ASN A 147 -6.34 21.62 10.10
CA ASN A 147 -7.00 22.71 10.81
C ASN A 147 -7.44 22.31 12.22
N ARG A 148 -7.90 21.07 12.43
CA ARG A 148 -8.23 20.55 13.77
C ARG A 148 -7.01 20.39 14.67
N ARG A 149 -5.83 20.08 14.12
CA ARG A 149 -4.58 19.94 14.89
C ARG A 149 -3.95 21.28 15.29
N LYS A 150 -4.36 22.38 14.64
CA LYS A 150 -3.89 23.75 14.93
C LYS A 150 -4.73 24.47 15.99
N LYS A 151 -5.94 23.97 16.27
CA LYS A 151 -6.79 24.43 17.39
C LYS A 151 -6.46 23.64 18.64
#